data_AF-A0A3D3G756-F1
#
_entry.id   AF-A0A3D3G756-F1
#
_cell.length_a   1.000
_cell.length_b   1.000
_cell.length_c   1.000
_cell.angle_alpha   90.00
_cell.angle_beta   90.00
_cell.angle_gamma   90.00
#
_symmetry.space_group_name_H-M   'P 1'
#
loop_
_entity.id
_entity.type
_entity.pdbx_description
1 polymer ?
#
loop_
_entity_poly.entity_id
_entity_poly.type
_entity_poly.pdbx_seq_one_letter_code
_entity_poly.pdbx_strand_id
1 'polypeptide(L)'
;MKFLKKNWPFLLIGLVSLLLGVLAILTAAKLRQTKPVAPTAPQSKPQALEGSPVPECRTSFTITLGSPGPSTTPSPTPTTSPGTPTPTPSPTATPVATPTPTPSATPAVTPSPTASPPLDCGSTCTSSTNCTSGMTCYIASGTTGVCRNVSCQTDTDCVCDVALAASPNPSSSVIPSVPQAGTAWPTLLLILGGTALLILGFAL
;
A
#
# COMPACT_ATOMS: atom_id res chain seq x y z
N MET A 1 -44.52 30.39 52.67
CA MET A 1 -43.10 30.23 53.14
C MET A 1 -42.74 28.82 53.61
N LYS A 2 -43.66 28.00 54.17
CA LYS A 2 -43.33 26.60 54.59
C LYS A 2 -43.07 25.63 53.43
N PHE A 3 -43.71 25.84 52.28
CA PHE A 3 -43.54 25.02 51.07
C PHE A 3 -42.15 25.15 50.44
N LEU A 4 -41.58 26.36 50.43
CA LEU A 4 -40.26 26.65 49.86
C LEU A 4 -39.12 25.99 50.66
N LYS A 5 -39.30 25.83 51.97
CA LYS A 5 -38.30 25.19 52.85
C LYS A 5 -38.36 23.66 52.81
N LYS A 6 -39.55 23.09 52.58
CA LYS A 6 -39.78 21.65 52.40
C LYS A 6 -39.23 21.15 51.07
N ASN A 7 -39.33 21.98 50.02
CA ASN A 7 -38.97 21.61 48.64
C ASN A 7 -37.61 22.18 48.20
N TRP A 8 -36.88 22.82 49.12
CA TRP A 8 -35.54 23.36 48.88
C TRP A 8 -34.56 22.37 48.24
N PRO A 9 -34.46 21.09 48.66
CA PRO A 9 -33.54 20.16 48.00
C PRO A 9 -33.93 19.87 46.55
N PHE A 10 -35.21 19.82 46.21
CA PHE A 10 -35.67 19.62 44.84
C PHE A 10 -35.36 20.84 43.95
N LEU A 11 -35.49 22.05 44.49
CA LEU A 11 -35.06 23.28 43.80
C LEU A 11 -33.55 23.30 43.57
N LEU A 12 -32.76 22.85 44.56
CA LEU A 12 -31.30 22.74 44.42
C LEU A 12 -30.91 21.74 43.34
N ILE A 13 -31.53 20.55 43.34
CA ILE A 13 -31.28 19.51 42.34
C ILE A 13 -31.67 20.01 40.94
N GLY A 14 -32.83 20.67 40.80
CA GLY A 14 -33.26 21.27 39.54
C GLY A 14 -32.29 22.34 39.03
N LEU A 15 -31.79 23.20 39.92
CA LEU A 15 -30.83 24.25 39.57
C LEU A 15 -29.47 23.66 39.14
N VAL A 16 -28.97 22.63 39.85
CA VAL A 16 -27.74 21.93 39.47
C VAL A 16 -27.89 21.24 38.11
N SER A 17 -29.03 20.59 37.85
CA SER A 17 -29.31 19.94 36.56
C SER A 17 -29.37 20.96 35.42
N LEU A 18 -30.01 22.11 35.64
CA LEU A 18 -30.05 23.22 34.68
C LEU A 18 -28.62 23.72 34.37
N LEU A 19 -27.79 23.89 35.40
CA LEU A 19 -26.41 24.37 35.27
C LEU A 19 -25.55 23.39 34.46
N LEU A 20 -25.68 22.09 34.70
CA LEU A 20 -25.01 21.05 33.92
C LEU A 20 -25.48 21.03 32.46
N GLY A 21 -26.78 21.19 32.22
CA GLY A 21 -27.35 21.29 30.87
C GLY A 21 -26.80 22.50 30.10
N VAL A 22 -26.73 23.67 30.73
CA VAL A 22 -26.16 24.89 30.13
C VAL A 22 -24.67 24.69 29.82
N LEU A 23 -23.90 24.08 30.72
CA LEU A 23 -22.47 23.81 30.48
C LEU A 23 -22.25 22.88 29.28
N ALA A 24 -23.07 21.83 29.14
CA ALA A 24 -23.01 20.92 28.01
C ALA A 24 -23.33 21.63 26.68
N ILE A 25 -24.36 22.48 26.66
CA ILE A 25 -24.75 23.27 25.47
C ILE A 25 -23.64 24.25 25.08
N LEU A 26 -23.04 24.95 26.05
CA LEU A 26 -21.93 25.89 25.78
C LEU A 26 -20.70 25.16 25.24
N THR A 27 -20.39 23.98 25.76
CA THR A 27 -19.29 23.15 25.26
C THR A 27 -19.55 22.70 23.82
N ALA A 28 -20.77 22.23 23.52
CA ALA A 28 -21.16 21.85 22.16
C ALA A 28 -21.14 23.05 21.19
N ALA A 29 -21.58 24.23 21.63
CA ALA A 29 -21.54 25.45 20.83
C ALA A 29 -20.09 25.87 20.53
N LYS A 30 -19.18 25.76 21.50
CA LYS A 30 -17.75 26.02 21.31
C LYS A 30 -17.11 25.07 20.29
N LEU A 31 -17.43 23.78 20.34
CA LEU A 31 -16.96 22.79 19.37
C LEU A 31 -17.53 23.00 17.96
N ARG A 32 -18.74 23.56 17.83
CA ARG A 32 -19.31 23.91 16.52
C ARG A 32 -18.72 25.19 15.94
N GLN A 33 -18.27 26.10 16.80
CA GLN A 33 -17.66 27.37 16.39
C GLN A 33 -16.18 27.25 16.03
N THR A 34 -15.50 26.18 16.43
CA THR A 34 -14.24 25.79 15.81
C THR A 34 -14.54 25.31 14.40
N LYS A 35 -14.70 26.26 13.46
CA LYS A 35 -14.62 25.97 12.04
C LYS A 35 -13.36 25.12 11.83
N PRO A 36 -13.38 24.08 10.99
CA PRO A 36 -12.16 23.42 10.57
C PRO A 36 -11.28 24.52 9.99
N VAL A 37 -10.25 24.93 10.72
CA VAL A 37 -9.23 25.80 10.17
C VAL A 37 -8.49 24.87 9.23
N ALA A 38 -8.91 24.84 7.97
CA ALA A 38 -8.09 24.29 6.92
C ALA A 38 -6.73 24.97 7.11
N PRO A 39 -5.64 24.21 7.31
CA PRO A 39 -4.33 24.79 7.50
C PRO A 39 -4.13 25.74 6.33
N THR A 40 -3.86 27.01 6.61
CA THR A 40 -3.52 28.00 5.59
C THR A 40 -2.22 27.54 4.96
N ALA A 41 -2.31 26.59 4.04
CA ALA A 41 -1.22 26.14 3.24
C ALA A 41 -0.78 27.36 2.43
N PRO A 42 0.51 27.73 2.50
CA PRO A 42 1.01 28.83 1.69
C PRO A 42 0.64 28.55 0.23
N GLN A 43 -0.02 29.51 -0.43
CA GLN A 43 -0.27 29.41 -1.86
C GLN A 43 1.07 29.21 -2.56
N SER A 44 1.33 27.99 -3.01
CA SER A 44 2.43 27.66 -3.89
C SER A 44 2.14 28.34 -5.22
N LYS A 45 2.68 29.55 -5.39
CA LYS A 45 2.77 30.23 -6.68
C LYS A 45 3.71 29.41 -7.55
N PRO A 46 3.22 28.66 -8.57
CA PRO A 46 4.12 27.96 -9.45
C PRO A 46 4.70 29.00 -10.42
N GLN A 47 5.95 29.38 -10.23
CA GLN A 47 6.74 29.84 -11.36
C GLN A 47 7.07 28.59 -12.19
N ALA A 48 6.25 28.32 -13.20
CA ALA A 48 6.67 27.48 -14.30
C ALA A 48 7.88 28.17 -14.94
N LEU A 49 9.05 27.55 -14.80
CA LEU A 49 10.22 27.89 -15.58
C LEU A 49 9.96 27.37 -17.01
N GLU A 50 9.22 28.13 -17.79
CA GLU A 50 9.14 27.93 -19.24
C GLU A 50 10.54 28.16 -19.82
N GLY A 51 11.14 27.08 -20.33
CA GLY A 51 12.39 27.16 -21.08
C GLY A 51 13.55 26.38 -20.46
N SER A 52 13.43 25.06 -20.38
CA SER A 52 14.62 24.21 -20.47
C SER A 52 14.26 22.87 -21.13
N PRO A 53 14.91 22.48 -22.24
CA PRO A 53 14.63 21.22 -22.91
C PRO A 53 15.11 20.07 -22.03
N VAL A 54 14.18 19.38 -21.36
CA VAL A 54 14.45 18.08 -20.73
C VAL A 54 14.71 17.08 -21.85
N PRO A 55 15.88 16.41 -21.92
CA PRO A 55 16.07 15.36 -22.90
C PRO A 55 15.14 14.20 -22.58
N GLU A 56 14.27 13.88 -23.53
CA GLU A 56 13.45 12.67 -23.52
C GLU A 56 14.37 11.43 -23.47
N CYS A 57 14.51 10.81 -22.32
CA CYS A 57 15.12 9.48 -22.21
C CYS A 57 14.14 8.44 -22.79
N ARG A 58 14.18 8.25 -24.11
CA ARG A 58 13.49 7.15 -24.80
C ARG A 58 14.32 5.88 -24.67
N THR A 59 13.84 4.91 -23.90
CA THR A 59 14.43 3.56 -23.84
C THR A 59 13.89 2.72 -24.99
N SER A 60 14.61 2.67 -26.12
CA SER A 60 14.36 1.71 -27.19
C SER A 60 15.29 0.51 -27.05
N PHE A 61 14.76 -0.71 -27.00
CA PHE A 61 15.53 -1.93 -27.18
C PHE A 61 15.00 -2.68 -28.41
N THR A 62 15.92 -3.05 -29.29
CA THR A 62 15.63 -3.81 -30.50
C THR A 62 15.89 -5.27 -30.21
N ILE A 63 14.85 -6.13 -30.25
CA ILE A 63 15.04 -7.57 -30.15
C ILE A 63 15.43 -8.08 -31.55
N THR A 64 16.70 -8.43 -31.72
CA THR A 64 17.20 -9.08 -32.94
C THR A 64 16.78 -10.56 -32.91
N LEU A 65 15.65 -10.89 -33.56
CA LEU A 65 15.32 -12.28 -33.86
C LEU A 65 16.34 -12.80 -34.89
N GLY A 66 17.08 -13.85 -34.53
CA GLY A 66 17.97 -14.55 -35.44
C GLY A 66 17.19 -15.09 -36.64
N SER A 67 17.45 -14.51 -37.81
CA SER A 67 16.96 -15.00 -39.10
C SER A 67 17.45 -16.43 -39.32
N PRO A 68 16.59 -17.40 -39.68
CA PRO A 68 17.05 -18.71 -40.12
C PRO A 68 17.87 -18.53 -41.41
N GLY A 69 19.18 -18.81 -41.31
CA GLY A 69 20.07 -18.78 -42.46
C GLY A 69 19.66 -19.83 -43.50
N PRO A 70 19.74 -19.53 -44.81
CA PRO A 70 19.45 -20.51 -45.85
C PRO A 70 20.48 -21.66 -45.77
N SER A 71 19.97 -22.86 -45.53
CA SER A 71 20.70 -24.12 -45.60
C SER A 71 21.20 -24.32 -47.03
N THR A 72 22.51 -24.22 -47.24
CA THR A 72 23.15 -24.57 -48.50
C THR A 72 23.25 -26.09 -48.62
N THR A 73 22.43 -26.67 -49.49
CA THR A 73 22.54 -28.06 -49.95
C THR A 73 23.77 -28.22 -50.85
N PRO A 74 24.80 -29.01 -50.49
CA PRO A 74 25.79 -29.45 -51.46
C PRO A 74 25.26 -30.66 -52.25
N SER A 75 25.18 -30.49 -53.56
CA SER A 75 24.95 -31.56 -54.54
C SER A 75 26.26 -32.33 -54.78
N PRO A 76 26.34 -33.64 -54.52
CA PRO A 76 27.52 -34.42 -54.90
C PRO A 76 27.42 -34.90 -56.36
N THR A 77 28.41 -34.48 -57.15
CA THR A 77 28.69 -34.96 -58.51
C THR A 77 29.28 -36.38 -58.47
N PRO A 78 28.84 -37.33 -59.31
CA PRO A 78 29.44 -38.65 -59.38
C PRO A 78 30.72 -38.62 -60.22
N THR A 79 31.86 -38.95 -59.60
CA THR A 79 33.10 -39.26 -60.33
C THR A 79 33.51 -40.69 -60.00
N THR A 80 33.28 -41.56 -60.97
CA THR A 80 33.79 -42.92 -61.05
C THR A 80 35.32 -42.89 -61.21
N SER A 81 36.05 -43.57 -60.32
CA SER A 81 37.44 -43.96 -60.56
C SER A 81 37.67 -45.40 -60.10
N PRO A 82 38.34 -46.27 -60.88
CA PRO A 82 38.40 -47.70 -60.63
C PRO A 82 39.59 -48.12 -59.75
N GLY A 83 39.31 -49.09 -58.89
CA GLY A 83 40.17 -50.24 -58.57
C GLY A 83 41.55 -49.95 -57.99
N THR A 84 41.70 -50.20 -56.68
CA THR A 84 43.02 -50.48 -56.10
C THR A 84 42.85 -51.47 -54.93
N PRO A 85 43.79 -52.41 -54.77
CA PRO A 85 43.54 -53.71 -54.17
C PRO A 85 43.37 -53.65 -52.65
N THR A 86 42.50 -54.54 -52.20
CA THR A 86 42.11 -54.85 -50.83
C THR A 86 43.32 -55.09 -49.91
N PRO A 87 43.56 -54.24 -48.89
CA PRO A 87 44.44 -54.62 -47.80
C PRO A 87 43.72 -55.59 -46.84
N THR A 88 44.43 -56.68 -46.57
CA THR A 88 44.18 -57.76 -45.60
C THR A 88 43.54 -57.28 -44.29
N PRO A 89 42.54 -57.99 -43.72
CA PRO A 89 41.94 -57.59 -42.46
C PRO A 89 42.97 -57.64 -41.33
N SER A 90 43.27 -56.48 -40.77
CA SER A 90 44.02 -56.32 -39.52
C SER A 90 43.20 -56.90 -38.36
N PRO A 91 43.82 -57.55 -37.36
CA PRO A 91 43.10 -58.10 -36.21
C PRO A 91 42.28 -57.01 -35.52
N THR A 92 40.97 -57.23 -35.47
CA THR A 92 40.02 -56.39 -34.75
C THR A 92 40.43 -56.32 -33.28
N ALA A 93 40.83 -55.14 -32.82
CA ALA A 93 41.10 -54.91 -31.41
C ALA A 93 39.82 -55.19 -30.62
N THR A 94 39.90 -56.13 -29.68
CA THR A 94 38.84 -56.44 -28.73
C THR A 94 38.43 -55.15 -28.01
N PRO A 95 37.12 -54.79 -27.97
CA PRO A 95 36.70 -53.57 -27.29
C PRO A 95 37.08 -53.66 -25.81
N VAL A 96 37.97 -52.78 -25.39
CA VAL A 96 38.29 -52.59 -23.98
C VAL A 96 37.02 -52.05 -23.32
N ALA A 97 36.55 -52.74 -22.28
CA ALA A 97 35.39 -52.33 -21.51
C ALA A 97 35.58 -50.87 -21.08
N THR A 98 34.72 -49.99 -21.59
CA THR A 98 34.70 -48.59 -21.21
C THR A 98 34.31 -48.52 -19.73
N PRO A 99 35.11 -47.89 -18.86
CA PRO A 99 34.75 -47.79 -17.45
C PRO A 99 33.42 -47.06 -17.33
N THR A 100 32.41 -47.74 -16.78
CA THR A 100 31.12 -47.15 -16.47
C THR A 100 31.36 -45.95 -15.54
N PRO A 101 30.91 -44.74 -15.89
CA PRO A 101 31.10 -43.58 -15.03
C PRO A 101 30.38 -43.84 -13.71
N THR A 102 31.17 -43.85 -12.62
CA THR A 102 30.66 -43.90 -11.26
C THR A 102 29.71 -42.72 -11.06
N PRO A 103 28.49 -42.91 -10.51
CA PRO A 103 27.57 -41.81 -10.30
C PRO A 103 28.22 -40.75 -9.42
N SER A 104 28.44 -39.57 -10.00
CA SER A 104 28.92 -38.40 -9.28
C SER A 104 27.90 -38.07 -8.20
N ALA A 105 28.35 -37.95 -6.95
CA ALA A 105 27.48 -37.61 -5.83
C ALA A 105 26.76 -36.30 -6.14
N THR A 106 25.43 -36.36 -6.23
CA THR A 106 24.59 -35.18 -6.40
C THR A 106 24.97 -34.16 -5.31
N PRO A 107 25.34 -32.92 -5.67
CA PRO A 107 25.67 -31.92 -4.67
C PRO A 107 24.47 -31.75 -3.73
N ALA A 108 24.73 -31.89 -2.43
CA ALA A 108 23.72 -31.67 -1.42
C ALA A 108 23.14 -30.26 -1.58
N VAL A 109 21.82 -30.18 -1.73
CA VAL A 109 21.11 -28.90 -1.85
C VAL A 109 21.38 -28.11 -0.58
N THR A 110 22.12 -27.01 -0.70
CA THR A 110 22.36 -26.11 0.42
C THR A 110 21.01 -25.59 0.89
N PRO A 111 20.63 -25.74 2.17
CA PRO A 111 19.36 -25.23 2.64
C PRO A 111 19.32 -23.72 2.40
N SER A 112 18.29 -23.28 1.68
CA SER A 112 18.01 -21.84 1.55
C SER A 112 17.89 -21.24 2.95
N PRO A 113 18.51 -20.09 3.24
CA PRO A 113 18.39 -19.48 4.55
C PRO A 113 16.91 -19.29 4.88
N THR A 114 16.50 -19.79 6.03
CA THR A 114 15.17 -19.56 6.61
C THR A 114 14.94 -18.06 6.62
N ALA A 115 13.93 -17.59 5.88
CA ALA A 115 13.62 -16.18 5.80
C ALA A 115 13.39 -15.63 7.22
N SER A 116 14.17 -14.62 7.60
CA SER A 116 13.96 -13.87 8.83
C SER A 116 12.51 -13.36 8.86
N PRO A 117 11.83 -13.31 10.02
CA PRO A 117 10.50 -12.69 10.09
C PRO A 117 10.54 -11.29 9.48
N PRO A 118 9.49 -10.88 8.75
CA PRO A 118 9.44 -9.56 8.15
C PRO A 118 9.52 -8.49 9.24
N LEU A 119 10.35 -7.47 8.99
CA LEU A 119 10.58 -6.34 9.87
C LEU A 119 9.43 -5.34 9.76
N ASP A 120 9.04 -4.77 10.90
CA ASP A 120 8.02 -3.73 10.99
C ASP A 120 8.53 -2.34 10.57
N CYS A 121 7.61 -1.39 10.44
CA CYS A 121 7.91 0.01 10.20
C CYS A 121 9.04 0.54 11.09
N GLY A 122 9.95 1.33 10.51
CA GLY A 122 11.03 1.99 11.24
C GLY A 122 12.18 1.05 11.60
N SER A 123 12.04 -0.25 11.35
CA SER A 123 13.13 -1.21 11.53
C SER A 123 14.17 -1.06 10.42
N THR A 124 15.42 -1.34 10.80
CA THR A 124 16.58 -1.26 9.92
C THR A 124 16.56 -2.38 8.88
N CYS A 125 16.65 -2.05 7.59
CA CYS A 125 16.62 -3.01 6.49
C CYS A 125 17.79 -2.81 5.53
N THR A 126 18.14 -3.86 4.78
CA THR A 126 19.10 -3.77 3.66
C THR A 126 18.41 -4.03 2.31
N SER A 127 17.23 -4.66 2.33
CA SER A 127 16.40 -4.89 1.16
C SER A 127 14.92 -4.77 1.50
N SER A 128 14.09 -4.42 0.51
CA SER A 128 12.64 -4.34 0.64
C SER A 128 11.99 -5.68 1.02
N THR A 129 12.63 -6.81 0.68
CA THR A 129 12.13 -8.15 1.06
C THR A 129 12.24 -8.42 2.57
N ASN A 130 13.06 -7.64 3.30
CA ASN A 130 13.14 -7.74 4.74
C ASN A 130 11.96 -7.06 5.43
N CYS A 131 11.25 -6.16 4.75
CA CYS A 131 10.15 -5.41 5.33
C CYS A 131 8.82 -6.18 5.21
N THR A 132 7.90 -5.87 6.10
CA THR A 132 6.52 -6.36 6.04
C THR A 132 5.85 -5.97 4.71
N SER A 133 4.92 -6.83 4.25
CA SER A 133 4.19 -6.64 2.99
C SER A 133 3.61 -5.23 2.89
N GLY A 134 3.94 -4.52 1.81
CA GLY A 134 3.51 -3.13 1.57
C GLY A 134 4.48 -2.05 2.03
N MET A 135 5.63 -2.42 2.61
CA MET A 135 6.71 -1.48 2.95
C MET A 135 7.92 -1.66 2.03
N THR A 136 8.68 -0.58 1.83
CA THR A 136 9.93 -0.56 1.07
C THR A 136 11.08 -0.15 1.96
N CYS A 137 12.28 -0.62 1.66
CA CYS A 137 13.48 -0.23 2.39
C CYS A 137 13.99 1.10 1.85
N TYR A 138 13.81 2.18 2.63
CA TYR A 138 14.29 3.51 2.26
C TYR A 138 15.68 3.75 2.83
N ILE A 139 16.66 3.95 1.95
CA ILE A 139 18.06 4.21 2.31
C ILE A 139 18.33 5.69 2.05
N ALA A 140 18.36 6.51 3.11
CA ALA A 140 18.67 7.93 2.98
C ALA A 140 20.14 8.17 2.60
N SER A 141 21.06 7.40 3.20
CA SER A 141 22.50 7.42 2.93
C SER A 141 23.15 6.09 3.36
N GLY A 142 23.99 5.48 2.53
CA GLY A 142 24.78 4.27 2.87
C GLY A 142 24.24 2.97 2.28
N THR A 143 24.48 1.84 2.96
CA THR A 143 24.03 0.48 2.56
C THR A 143 22.85 -0.04 3.36
N THR A 144 22.43 0.71 4.38
CA THR A 144 21.40 0.29 5.33
C THR A 144 20.33 1.37 5.39
N GLY A 145 19.07 0.95 5.29
CA GLY A 145 17.89 1.81 5.31
C GLY A 145 16.94 1.48 6.44
N VAL A 146 15.74 2.02 6.34
CA VAL A 146 14.62 1.77 7.25
C VAL A 146 13.36 1.40 6.47
N CYS A 147 12.57 0.46 7.00
CA CYS A 147 11.30 0.06 6.41
C CYS A 147 10.31 1.21 6.51
N ARG A 148 9.89 1.74 5.36
CA ARG A 148 8.94 2.84 5.21
C ARG A 148 7.79 2.42 4.32
N ASN A 149 6.65 3.06 4.48
CA ASN A 149 5.56 2.89 3.53
C ASN A 149 5.96 3.53 2.18
N VAL A 150 5.70 2.82 1.08
CA VAL A 150 6.06 3.27 -0.29
C VAL A 150 5.48 4.64 -0.62
N SER A 151 4.35 4.99 -0.02
CA SER A 151 3.63 6.23 -0.30
C SER A 151 4.17 7.44 0.48
N CYS A 152 5.00 7.22 1.51
CA CYS A 152 5.56 8.28 2.35
C CYS A 152 6.94 7.88 2.90
N GLN A 153 7.94 7.80 2.01
CA GLN A 153 9.29 7.37 2.39
C GLN A 153 10.02 8.38 3.31
N THR A 154 9.58 9.64 3.29
CA THR A 154 10.10 10.74 4.11
C THR A 154 9.49 10.80 5.51
N ASP A 155 8.35 10.15 5.74
CA ASP A 155 7.68 10.22 7.04
C ASP A 155 8.28 9.22 8.02
N THR A 156 8.60 9.73 9.21
CA THR A 156 9.26 8.94 10.25
C THR A 156 8.29 8.02 10.99
N ASP A 157 6.99 8.30 10.90
CA ASP A 157 5.95 7.59 11.64
C ASP A 157 5.31 6.44 10.84
N CYS A 158 5.72 6.23 9.59
CA CYS A 158 5.18 5.24 8.61
C CYS A 158 3.66 5.21 8.40
N VAL A 159 2.94 6.10 9.06
CA VAL A 159 1.57 6.45 8.74
C VAL A 159 1.67 7.45 7.61
N CYS A 160 1.33 7.03 6.41
CA CYS A 160 1.13 8.00 5.35
C CYS A 160 -0.20 8.67 5.61
N ASP A 161 -0.18 10.00 5.73
CA ASP A 161 -1.37 10.78 5.44
C ASP A 161 -1.66 10.61 3.96
N VAL A 162 -2.38 9.54 3.61
CA VAL A 162 -2.86 9.28 2.26
C VAL A 162 -3.93 10.33 1.99
N ALA A 163 -3.53 11.57 1.73
CA ALA A 163 -4.32 12.52 0.99
C ALA A 163 -4.32 12.05 -0.48
N LEU A 164 -5.14 11.04 -0.76
CA LEU A 164 -5.79 10.76 -2.05
C LEU A 164 -5.08 11.32 -3.30
N ALA A 165 -3.86 10.88 -3.59
CA ALA A 165 -3.18 11.18 -4.84
C ALA A 165 -3.04 9.90 -5.67
N ALA A 166 -4.17 9.52 -6.28
CA ALA A 166 -4.32 8.80 -7.56
C ALA A 166 -5.58 7.93 -7.53
N SER A 167 -6.76 8.56 -7.54
CA SER A 167 -7.88 7.91 -8.22
C SER A 167 -7.64 8.14 -9.72
N PRO A 168 -7.40 7.10 -10.55
CA PRO A 168 -7.46 7.29 -11.99
C PRO A 168 -8.86 7.79 -12.29
N ASN A 169 -8.95 8.85 -13.06
CA ASN A 169 -10.20 9.39 -13.57
C ASN A 169 -10.85 8.36 -14.53
N PRO A 170 -11.99 7.73 -14.19
CA PRO A 170 -13.07 7.60 -15.14
C PRO A 170 -14.08 8.68 -14.82
N SER A 171 -14.38 9.46 -15.84
CA SER A 171 -15.56 10.30 -15.88
C SER A 171 -16.79 9.47 -15.48
N SER A 172 -17.32 9.68 -14.28
CA SER A 172 -18.71 9.41 -13.91
C SER A 172 -18.99 10.11 -12.59
N SER A 173 -19.62 11.27 -12.70
CA SER A 173 -20.19 12.00 -11.60
C SER A 173 -21.29 11.15 -10.96
N VAL A 174 -20.97 10.44 -9.88
CA VAL A 174 -21.95 9.98 -8.91
C VAL A 174 -21.57 10.65 -7.61
N ILE A 175 -22.23 11.77 -7.35
CA ILE A 175 -22.18 12.46 -6.06
C ILE A 175 -22.77 11.49 -5.04
N PRO A 176 -22.01 10.95 -4.06
CA PRO A 176 -22.63 10.27 -2.93
C PRO A 176 -23.37 11.36 -2.14
N SER A 177 -24.70 11.33 -2.19
CA SER A 177 -25.53 12.10 -1.27
C SER A 177 -25.22 11.62 0.14
N VAL A 178 -24.38 12.38 0.84
CA VAL A 178 -24.22 12.25 2.29
C VAL A 178 -25.61 12.29 2.92
N PRO A 179 -25.99 11.34 3.79
CA PRO A 179 -27.19 11.53 4.57
C PRO A 179 -26.97 12.80 5.40
N GLN A 180 -27.77 13.82 5.11
CA GLN A 180 -27.95 14.98 5.96
C GLN A 180 -27.99 14.47 7.40
N ALA A 181 -27.11 14.99 8.27
CA ALA A 181 -27.06 14.62 9.68
C ALA A 181 -28.43 14.92 10.29
N GLY A 182 -29.30 13.91 10.22
CA GLY A 182 -30.64 13.98 10.73
C GLY A 182 -30.48 14.14 12.22
N THR A 183 -30.83 15.32 12.72
CA THR A 183 -31.39 15.40 14.06
C THR A 183 -32.51 14.36 14.08
N ALA A 184 -32.21 13.18 14.62
CA ALA A 184 -33.14 12.07 14.64
C ALA A 184 -34.42 12.59 15.31
N TRP A 185 -35.48 12.75 14.51
CA TRP A 185 -36.81 13.14 14.97
C TRP A 185 -37.29 12.32 16.18
N PRO A 186 -36.93 11.02 16.33
CA PRO A 186 -37.20 10.27 17.56
C PRO A 186 -36.58 10.88 18.81
N THR A 187 -35.37 11.42 18.71
CA THR A 187 -34.64 12.01 19.85
C THR A 187 -35.28 13.31 20.30
N LEU A 188 -35.74 14.15 19.35
CA LEU A 188 -36.45 15.38 19.68
C LEU A 188 -37.81 15.10 20.34
N LEU A 189 -38.54 14.09 19.86
CA LEU A 189 -39.80 13.66 20.46
C LEU A 189 -39.63 13.06 21.85
N LEU A 190 -38.56 12.29 22.08
CA LEU A 190 -38.24 11.77 23.43
C LEU A 190 -37.90 12.89 24.41
N ILE A 191 -37.16 13.91 23.97
CA ILE A 191 -36.80 15.05 24.82
C ILE A 191 -38.03 15.91 25.14
N LEU A 192 -38.87 16.23 24.14
CA LEU A 192 -40.11 17.00 24.35
C LEU A 192 -41.15 16.22 25.14
N GLY A 193 -41.32 14.93 24.86
CA GLY A 193 -42.23 14.05 25.59
C GLY A 193 -41.80 13.84 27.04
N GLY A 194 -40.51 13.60 27.28
CA GLY A 194 -39.95 13.47 28.62
C GLY A 194 -40.06 14.74 29.47
N THR A 195 -39.84 15.91 28.85
CA THR A 195 -40.00 17.20 29.55
C THR A 195 -41.46 17.52 29.85
N ALA A 196 -42.40 17.22 28.96
CA ALA A 196 -43.83 17.40 29.21
C ALA A 196 -44.34 16.52 30.36
N LEU A 197 -43.89 15.25 30.43
CA LEU A 197 -44.23 14.33 31.52
C LEU A 197 -43.67 14.79 32.87
N LEU A 198 -42.45 15.34 32.88
CA LEU A 198 -41.84 15.91 34.08
C LEU A 198 -42.61 17.13 34.59
N ILE A 199 -43.07 18.00 33.68
CA ILE A 199 -43.85 19.20 34.04
C ILE A 199 -45.24 18.80 34.57
N LEU A 200 -45.91 17.85 33.92
CA LEU A 200 -47.21 17.35 34.40
C LEU A 200 -47.08 16.66 35.76
N GLY A 201 -46.03 15.87 35.97
CA GLY A 201 -45.74 15.23 37.26
C GLY A 201 -45.37 16.22 38.37
N PHE A 202 -45.00 17.45 38.04
CA PHE A 202 -44.73 18.51 39.02
C PHE A 202 -45.97 19.38 39.32
N ALA A 203 -46.99 19.31 38.47
CA ALA A 203 -48.23 20.09 38.58
C ALA A 203 -49.36 19.34 39.29
N LEU A 204 -49.27 18.00 39.37
CA LEU A 204 -50.11 17.10 40.18
C LEU A 204 -49.50 16.93 41.58
#